data_AF-A0A6C0GCP3-F1
#
_entry.id   AF-A0A6C0GCP3-F1
#
_cell.length_a   1.000
_cell.length_b   1.000
_cell.length_c   1.000
_cell.angle_alpha   90.00
_cell.angle_beta   90.00
_cell.angle_gamma   90.00
#
_symmetry.space_group_name_H-M   'P 1'
#
loop_
_entity.id
_entity.type
_entity.pdbx_description
1 polymer ?
#
loop_
_entity_poly.entity_id
_entity_poly.type
_entity_poly.pdbx_seq_one_letter_code
_entity_poly.pdbx_strand_id
1 'polypeptide(L)'
;MIRIQKIEQEGSIFIGVFVPYEEQALEKIRQIPQRRWDPRLRCWLIPYQKEAYAQLKSFFPTLTVIGPGEVVAQHKQTKSLAFPTVENRTLMQDTPGADTQLFKASSQPGTSPVKIAFTGKKIILQLKKQETDIRFLRSLHYARWDKGTFSWLVTQTPINQDLIYRYFGARLQQIDLDLPQEVPTLVDSTAEVSKGNLIEKQSLGQDSSPSWKDNKRGPSLPAPFPVVDKNKLIVVHYKQGRVRLIFRFEPSLVTLVKSFPFYHWDADNKWWSVALSSSVMSSLQGYCQSHGWVLEEKQDERQALLAQRKEAEKQPYFRQVPEIFIEKLTLKRYSYQTIKSYKNMFKEFINYYSTRPIDEITEKEILAYLRYLVQERAVSASYQNQAINAIKFYYEQVLNGNRRFYYVERPEKEEVLPVVLNEKEVESIINAHTNLKHKCIFLVLYSAGLRIGELLKLQLGDMDWERMQIHIKGAKGKKDRITLLSEKTKSYLLQYLELYMPKNYLFEGPTAGKPYSLSSVQVLYKEACEKAGIHKRVTLHTLRHSFATHLLERGTDLRYIQVLLGHNSPKTTEIYTHITTKAMAGVKSPLEYLQV
;
A
#
# COMPACT_ATOMS: atom_id res chain seq x y z
N MET A 1 -31.70 -15.05 8.19
CA MET A 1 -32.57 -15.40 9.35
C MET A 1 -32.87 -14.14 10.14
N ILE A 2 -34.13 -13.90 10.50
CA ILE A 2 -34.56 -12.65 11.16
C ILE A 2 -34.66 -12.89 12.66
N ARG A 3 -33.98 -12.03 13.41
CA ARG A 3 -33.95 -12.10 14.87
C ARG A 3 -34.80 -10.97 15.44
N ILE A 4 -35.54 -11.27 16.50
CA ILE A 4 -36.35 -10.30 17.22
C ILE A 4 -36.00 -10.27 18.70
N GLN A 5 -35.98 -9.07 19.28
CA GLN A 5 -35.67 -8.86 20.69
C GLN A 5 -36.64 -7.83 21.28
N LYS A 6 -37.02 -8.02 22.55
CA LYS A 6 -37.79 -7.00 23.29
C LYS A 6 -36.83 -5.90 23.75
N ILE A 7 -37.08 -4.65 23.37
CA ILE A 7 -36.23 -3.49 23.67
C ILE A 7 -37.07 -2.46 24.42
N GLU A 8 -36.57 -1.95 25.54
CA GLU A 8 -37.22 -0.90 26.32
C GLU A 8 -36.47 0.42 26.14
N GLN A 9 -37.17 1.48 25.73
CA GLN A 9 -36.63 2.82 25.55
C GLN A 9 -37.63 3.86 26.05
N GLU A 10 -37.17 4.78 26.89
CA GLU A 10 -37.95 5.95 27.35
C GLU A 10 -39.33 5.58 27.93
N GLY A 11 -39.40 4.48 28.70
CA GLY A 11 -40.63 3.99 29.33
C GLY A 11 -41.59 3.24 28.39
N SER A 12 -41.21 3.02 27.13
CA SER A 12 -41.99 2.28 26.13
C SER A 12 -41.28 1.00 25.69
N ILE A 13 -42.06 -0.05 25.42
CA ILE A 13 -41.56 -1.36 24.98
C ILE A 13 -41.73 -1.49 23.47
N PHE A 14 -40.65 -1.93 22.81
CA PHE A 14 -40.56 -2.16 21.37
C PHE A 14 -40.12 -3.58 21.06
N ILE A 15 -40.46 -4.05 19.86
CA ILE A 15 -39.89 -5.22 19.21
C ILE A 15 -38.76 -4.71 18.31
N GLY A 16 -37.52 -5.01 18.66
CA GLY A 16 -36.34 -4.79 17.83
C GLY A 16 -36.20 -5.91 16.81
N VAL A 17 -36.34 -5.59 15.53
CA VAL A 17 -36.22 -6.54 14.42
C VAL A 17 -34.88 -6.34 13.72
N PHE A 18 -34.05 -7.37 13.76
CA PHE A 18 -32.73 -7.42 13.15
C PHE A 18 -32.81 -8.21 11.85
N VAL A 19 -32.68 -7.50 10.73
CA VAL A 19 -32.86 -8.07 9.39
C VAL A 19 -31.56 -7.93 8.60
N PRO A 20 -31.14 -8.97 7.85
CA PRO A 20 -30.07 -8.85 6.88
C PRO A 20 -30.40 -7.78 5.84
N TYR A 21 -29.40 -7.20 5.19
CA TYR A 21 -29.58 -6.12 4.21
C TYR A 21 -30.09 -6.66 2.86
N GLU A 22 -31.26 -7.31 2.87
CA GLU A 22 -31.97 -7.83 1.71
C GLU A 22 -33.15 -6.91 1.38
N GLU A 23 -33.24 -6.46 0.13
CA GLU A 23 -34.21 -5.46 -0.32
C GLU A 23 -35.67 -5.93 -0.11
N GLN A 24 -35.95 -7.21 -0.38
CA GLN A 24 -37.27 -7.83 -0.17
C GLN A 24 -37.70 -7.86 1.30
N ALA A 25 -36.76 -8.01 2.23
CA ALA A 25 -37.07 -8.05 3.66
C ALA A 25 -37.30 -6.63 4.20
N LEU A 26 -36.58 -5.64 3.67
CA LEU A 26 -36.77 -4.23 4.01
C LEU A 26 -38.12 -3.69 3.50
N GLU A 27 -38.57 -4.11 2.31
CA GLU A 27 -39.90 -3.75 1.79
C GLU A 27 -41.04 -4.25 2.68
N LYS A 28 -40.94 -5.50 3.18
CA LYS A 28 -41.93 -6.06 4.12
C LYS A 28 -41.95 -5.32 5.45
N ILE A 29 -40.79 -4.99 6.02
CA ILE A 29 -40.74 -4.18 7.26
C ILE A 29 -41.32 -2.78 7.01
N ARG A 30 -41.13 -2.23 5.80
CA ARG A 30 -41.69 -0.92 5.42
C ARG A 30 -43.21 -0.87 5.37
N GLN A 31 -43.91 -2.01 5.42
CA GLN A 31 -45.36 -2.07 5.48
C GLN A 31 -45.90 -1.99 6.93
N ILE A 32 -45.04 -2.12 7.94
CA ILE A 32 -45.45 -2.12 9.34
C ILE A 32 -45.63 -0.67 9.84
N PRO A 33 -46.79 -0.31 10.41
CA PRO A 33 -47.05 1.04 10.93
C PRO A 33 -46.18 1.37 12.15
N GLN A 34 -45.84 2.66 12.31
CA GLN A 34 -45.08 3.20 13.46
C GLN A 34 -43.68 2.60 13.70
N ARG A 35 -43.11 1.91 12.72
CA ARG A 35 -41.71 1.45 12.77
C ARG A 35 -40.75 2.65 12.76
N ARG A 36 -39.66 2.54 13.52
CA ARG A 36 -38.56 3.51 13.47
C ARG A 36 -37.23 2.78 13.40
N TRP A 37 -36.28 3.31 12.63
CA TRP A 37 -34.92 2.78 12.63
C TRP A 37 -34.15 3.33 13.83
N ASP A 38 -33.55 2.45 14.64
CA ASP A 38 -32.62 2.87 15.69
C ASP A 38 -31.17 2.73 15.20
N PRO A 39 -30.44 3.85 14.98
CA PRO A 39 -29.06 3.80 14.48
C PRO A 39 -28.04 3.31 15.51
N ARG A 40 -28.37 3.33 16.82
CA ARG A 40 -27.48 2.87 17.91
C ARG A 40 -27.55 1.35 18.05
N LEU A 41 -28.75 0.79 18.00
CA LEU A 41 -29.00 -0.65 18.13
C LEU A 41 -29.00 -1.38 16.77
N ARG A 42 -29.05 -0.64 15.66
CA ARG A 42 -29.06 -1.16 14.28
C ARG A 42 -30.19 -2.15 14.02
N CYS A 43 -31.38 -1.84 14.52
CA CYS A 43 -32.58 -2.61 14.30
C CYS A 43 -33.77 -1.69 14.02
N TRP A 44 -34.82 -2.28 13.45
CA TRP A 44 -36.11 -1.62 13.35
C TRP A 44 -36.86 -1.81 14.66
N LEU A 45 -37.20 -0.71 15.33
CA LEU A 45 -38.07 -0.70 16.49
C LEU A 45 -39.51 -0.61 16.02
N ILE A 46 -40.32 -1.58 16.41
CA ILE A 46 -41.74 -1.64 16.14
C ILE A 46 -42.47 -1.61 17.49
N PRO A 47 -43.60 -0.89 17.66
CA PRO A 47 -44.33 -0.89 18.91
C PRO A 47 -44.69 -2.32 19.36
N TYR A 48 -44.55 -2.60 20.66
CA TYR A 48 -44.88 -3.91 21.23
C TYR A 48 -46.40 -4.09 21.32
N GLN A 49 -47.05 -4.32 20.18
CA GLN A 49 -48.49 -4.52 20.04
C GLN A 49 -48.78 -5.89 19.42
N LYS A 50 -49.91 -6.50 19.80
CA LYS A 50 -50.33 -7.84 19.34
C LYS A 50 -50.49 -7.89 17.81
N GLU A 51 -51.01 -6.82 17.21
CA GLU A 51 -51.20 -6.68 15.77
C GLU A 51 -49.88 -6.60 15.00
N ALA A 52 -48.93 -5.79 15.50
CA ALA A 52 -47.61 -5.63 14.90
C ALA A 52 -46.79 -6.93 14.95
N TYR A 53 -46.90 -7.71 16.03
CA TYR A 53 -46.28 -9.03 16.14
C TYR A 53 -46.91 -10.06 15.19
N ALA A 54 -48.23 -10.02 15.00
CA ALA A 54 -48.93 -10.89 14.05
C ALA A 54 -48.50 -10.60 12.60
N GLN A 55 -48.35 -9.32 12.23
CA GLN A 55 -47.82 -8.91 10.93
C GLN A 55 -46.37 -9.37 10.71
N LEU A 56 -45.51 -9.23 11.72
CA LEU A 56 -44.12 -9.73 11.65
C LEU A 56 -44.05 -11.23 11.42
N LYS A 57 -44.89 -12.00 12.12
CA LYS A 57 -44.97 -13.47 11.97
C LYS A 57 -45.52 -13.90 10.61
N SER A 58 -46.41 -13.09 10.02
CA SER A 58 -46.92 -13.29 8.65
C SER A 58 -45.84 -13.03 7.60
N PHE A 59 -45.09 -11.93 7.73
CA PHE A 59 -44.03 -11.58 6.77
C PHE A 59 -42.81 -12.50 6.85
N PHE A 60 -42.53 -13.03 8.04
CA PHE A 60 -41.36 -13.84 8.32
C PHE A 60 -41.77 -15.08 9.14
N PRO A 61 -41.98 -16.24 8.49
CA PRO A 61 -42.40 -17.47 9.17
C PRO A 61 -41.33 -18.01 10.14
N THR A 62 -40.05 -17.74 9.85
CA THR A 62 -38.90 -18.16 10.65
C THR A 62 -38.32 -16.99 11.46
N LEU A 63 -38.90 -16.72 12.62
CA LEU A 63 -38.44 -15.73 13.58
C LEU A 63 -37.67 -16.40 14.73
N THR A 64 -36.49 -15.87 15.07
CA THR A 64 -35.74 -16.31 16.26
C THR A 64 -35.82 -15.24 17.33
N VAL A 65 -36.36 -15.57 18.51
CA VAL A 65 -36.46 -14.65 19.66
C VAL A 65 -35.15 -14.69 20.46
N ILE A 66 -34.51 -13.55 20.65
CA ILE A 66 -33.33 -13.40 21.51
C ILE A 66 -33.81 -13.04 22.93
N GLY A 67 -33.43 -13.85 23.92
CA GLY A 67 -33.79 -13.64 25.34
C GLY A 67 -33.07 -12.43 25.98
N PRO A 68 -33.61 -11.88 27.09
CA PRO A 68 -33.00 -10.77 27.81
C PRO A 68 -31.78 -11.28 28.61
N GLY A 69 -30.62 -11.38 27.96
CA GLY A 69 -29.39 -11.88 28.59
C GLY A 69 -28.12 -11.84 27.73
N GLU A 70 -28.21 -11.70 26.41
CA GLU A 70 -27.03 -11.44 25.57
C GLU A 70 -26.70 -9.94 25.54
N VAL A 71 -25.76 -9.55 26.40
CA VAL A 71 -25.34 -8.16 26.63
C VAL A 71 -24.54 -7.60 25.44
N VAL A 72 -25.11 -6.61 24.75
CA VAL A 72 -24.36 -5.68 23.90
C VAL A 72 -23.59 -4.71 24.81
N ALA A 73 -22.26 -4.74 24.74
CA ALA A 73 -21.38 -3.95 25.59
C ALA A 73 -21.70 -2.43 25.55
N GLN A 74 -22.19 -1.90 26.68
CA GLN A 74 -22.32 -0.47 26.94
C GLN A 74 -20.94 0.18 27.08
N HIS A 75 -20.70 1.30 26.40
CA HIS A 75 -19.54 2.16 26.64
C HIS A 75 -19.97 3.51 27.21
N LYS A 76 -19.23 3.91 28.24
CA LYS A 76 -19.40 5.08 29.12
C LYS A 76 -19.43 6.41 28.36
N GLN A 77 -20.24 7.32 28.90
CA GLN A 77 -20.35 8.74 28.57
C GLN A 77 -18.97 9.42 28.49
N THR A 78 -18.74 10.19 27.43
CA THR A 78 -17.71 11.24 27.41
C THR A 78 -18.38 12.56 27.06
N LYS A 79 -18.07 13.59 27.86
CA LYS A 79 -18.70 14.91 27.91
C LYS A 79 -18.66 15.68 26.58
N SER A 80 -19.72 16.47 26.41
CA SER A 80 -20.00 17.43 25.35
C SER A 80 -18.96 18.55 25.21
N LEU A 81 -18.65 18.89 23.96
CA LEU A 81 -18.29 20.26 23.56
C LEU A 81 -19.25 20.64 22.42
N ALA A 82 -20.04 21.68 22.67
CA ALA A 82 -21.10 22.19 21.81
C ALA A 82 -20.57 23.19 20.77
N PHE A 83 -21.19 23.22 19.60
CA PHE A 83 -21.36 24.40 18.74
C PHE A 83 -22.69 24.28 17.97
N PRO A 84 -23.31 25.39 17.56
CA PRO A 84 -24.73 25.64 17.79
C PRO A 84 -25.66 25.19 16.67
N THR A 85 -26.89 24.91 17.09
CA THR A 85 -28.10 24.66 16.31
C THR A 85 -28.56 25.91 15.58
N VAL A 86 -29.00 25.78 14.33
CA VAL A 86 -30.01 26.66 13.74
C VAL A 86 -31.23 25.80 13.46
N GLU A 87 -32.29 26.11 14.18
CA GLU A 87 -33.62 25.52 14.09
C GLU A 87 -34.47 26.20 12.99
N ASN A 88 -35.29 25.34 12.37
CA ASN A 88 -36.68 25.54 11.95
C ASN A 88 -37.02 26.54 10.84
N ARG A 89 -37.59 25.98 9.76
CA ARG A 89 -38.96 26.36 9.37
C ARG A 89 -39.75 25.19 8.77
N THR A 90 -41.02 25.18 9.14
CA THR A 90 -42.00 24.10 9.15
C THR A 90 -42.86 24.07 7.89
N LEU A 91 -43.44 22.87 7.66
CA LEU A 91 -44.53 22.42 6.78
C LEU A 91 -45.55 23.47 6.28
N MET A 92 -46.02 23.30 5.03
CA MET A 92 -47.44 23.40 4.60
C MET A 92 -47.67 22.68 3.25
N GLN A 93 -48.94 22.32 3.01
CA GLN A 93 -49.49 21.19 2.23
C GLN A 93 -49.78 21.47 0.73
N ASP A 94 -50.09 20.36 0.04
CA ASP A 94 -50.94 20.12 -1.15
C ASP A 94 -50.39 20.24 -2.61
N THR A 95 -50.56 19.11 -3.32
CA THR A 95 -50.41 18.73 -4.76
C THR A 95 -51.33 19.51 -5.73
N PRO A 96 -51.31 19.34 -7.08
CA PRO A 96 -50.37 18.64 -7.99
C PRO A 96 -50.02 19.45 -9.27
N GLY A 97 -48.91 19.12 -9.97
CA GLY A 97 -48.78 19.45 -11.40
C GLY A 97 -47.39 19.84 -11.91
N ALA A 98 -47.00 19.15 -12.98
CA ALA A 98 -46.15 19.56 -14.08
C ALA A 98 -44.64 19.81 -13.83
N ASP A 99 -43.88 19.05 -14.60
CA ASP A 99 -42.51 19.26 -15.01
C ASP A 99 -42.14 20.73 -15.29
N THR A 100 -40.81 20.97 -15.28
CA THR A 100 -40.11 22.10 -15.90
C THR A 100 -39.79 23.27 -14.98
N GLN A 101 -38.75 23.15 -14.13
CA GLN A 101 -37.96 24.32 -13.69
C GLN A 101 -36.63 23.94 -12.99
N LEU A 102 -35.74 23.27 -13.73
CA LEU A 102 -34.30 23.46 -13.56
C LEU A 102 -33.86 24.29 -14.75
N PHE A 103 -33.63 25.60 -14.55
CA PHE A 103 -32.80 26.53 -15.36
C PHE A 103 -33.33 27.97 -15.17
N LYS A 104 -32.89 28.65 -14.11
CA LYS A 104 -32.77 30.11 -14.13
C LYS A 104 -31.47 30.52 -13.42
N ALA A 105 -30.41 30.63 -14.22
CA ALA A 105 -29.36 31.61 -14.03
C ALA A 105 -28.84 31.98 -15.43
N SER A 106 -28.94 33.27 -15.73
CA SER A 106 -28.76 33.93 -17.00
C SER A 106 -27.34 33.83 -17.56
N SER A 107 -27.20 33.20 -18.73
CA SER A 107 -26.20 33.51 -19.74
C SER A 107 -26.73 32.94 -21.06
N GLN A 108 -27.00 33.79 -22.05
CA GLN A 108 -27.50 33.37 -23.37
C GLN A 108 -26.60 32.25 -23.95
N PRO A 109 -27.14 31.11 -24.40
CA PRO A 109 -26.35 30.10 -25.10
C PRO A 109 -25.84 30.71 -26.40
N GLY A 110 -24.52 30.68 -26.63
CA GLY A 110 -23.97 31.30 -27.82
C GLY A 110 -24.42 30.60 -29.10
N THR A 111 -24.38 31.31 -30.23
CA THR A 111 -24.95 30.86 -31.52
C THR A 111 -24.06 29.93 -32.34
N SER A 112 -22.97 29.41 -31.76
CA SER A 112 -21.98 28.62 -32.52
C SER A 112 -22.42 27.16 -32.70
N PRO A 113 -22.28 26.58 -33.91
CA PRO A 113 -22.59 25.17 -34.16
C PRO A 113 -21.63 24.26 -33.39
N VAL A 114 -22.15 23.13 -32.92
CA VAL A 114 -21.45 22.11 -32.12
C VAL A 114 -21.46 20.80 -32.89
N LYS A 115 -20.28 20.31 -33.23
CA LYS A 115 -20.12 19.03 -33.93
C LYS A 115 -20.26 17.90 -32.92
N ILE A 116 -21.14 16.95 -33.21
CA ILE A 116 -21.38 15.78 -32.35
C ILE A 116 -21.09 14.50 -33.13
N ALA A 117 -20.36 13.57 -32.51
CA ALA A 117 -20.14 12.24 -33.04
C ALA A 117 -20.39 11.19 -31.96
N PHE A 118 -20.98 10.06 -32.34
CA PHE A 118 -21.21 8.93 -31.46
C PHE A 118 -20.20 7.84 -31.77
N THR A 119 -19.46 7.43 -30.75
CA THR A 119 -18.68 6.18 -30.77
C THR A 119 -19.30 5.28 -29.73
N GLY A 120 -19.38 3.95 -29.93
CA GLY A 120 -20.29 3.06 -29.17
C GLY A 120 -20.33 3.12 -27.63
N LYS A 121 -19.47 3.88 -26.93
CA LYS A 121 -19.58 4.19 -25.49
C LYS A 121 -19.42 5.69 -25.14
N LYS A 122 -19.20 6.58 -26.11
CA LYS A 122 -18.87 8.00 -25.89
C LYS A 122 -19.52 8.91 -26.92
N ILE A 123 -19.97 10.06 -26.43
CA ILE A 123 -20.38 11.22 -27.21
C ILE A 123 -19.17 12.15 -27.30
N ILE A 124 -18.78 12.50 -28.51
CA ILE A 124 -17.69 13.41 -28.81
C ILE A 124 -18.30 14.74 -29.24
N LEU A 125 -17.95 15.83 -28.54
CA LEU A 125 -18.47 17.17 -28.79
C LEU A 125 -17.32 18.13 -29.10
N GLN A 126 -17.35 18.72 -30.29
CA GLN A 126 -16.39 19.73 -30.71
C GLN A 126 -17.10 21.06 -30.92
N LEU A 127 -16.68 22.08 -30.17
CA LEU A 127 -17.30 23.40 -30.15
C LEU A 127 -16.23 24.49 -30.00
N LYS A 128 -16.55 25.70 -30.47
CA LYS A 128 -15.72 26.88 -30.18
C LYS A 128 -15.75 27.18 -28.69
N LYS A 129 -14.61 27.64 -28.15
CA LYS A 129 -14.43 27.88 -26.70
C LYS A 129 -15.38 29.00 -26.22
N GLN A 130 -16.49 28.62 -25.63
CA GLN A 130 -17.44 29.53 -24.96
C GLN A 130 -17.60 29.14 -23.50
N GLU A 131 -17.52 30.13 -22.61
CA GLU A 131 -17.49 29.93 -21.15
C GLU A 131 -18.75 29.21 -20.63
N THR A 132 -19.91 29.54 -21.20
CA THR A 132 -21.22 28.98 -20.86
C THR A 132 -21.34 27.51 -21.24
N ASP A 133 -20.98 27.17 -22.47
CA ASP A 133 -21.03 25.81 -22.99
C ASP A 133 -20.01 24.92 -22.26
N ILE A 134 -18.83 25.46 -21.93
CA ILE A 134 -17.81 24.73 -21.16
C ILE A 134 -18.30 24.45 -19.73
N ARG A 135 -18.97 25.41 -19.08
CA ARG A 135 -19.56 25.21 -17.74
C ARG A 135 -20.64 24.13 -17.78
N PHE A 136 -21.51 24.14 -18.80
CA PHE A 136 -22.50 23.09 -19.00
C PHE A 136 -21.83 21.73 -19.20
N LEU A 137 -20.84 21.62 -20.10
CA LEU A 137 -20.15 20.36 -20.35
C LEU A 137 -19.44 19.82 -19.10
N ARG A 138 -18.86 20.70 -18.26
CA ARG A 138 -18.27 20.30 -16.98
C ARG A 138 -19.28 19.82 -15.94
N SER A 139 -20.55 20.19 -16.09
CA SER A 139 -21.64 19.74 -15.20
C SER A 139 -22.15 18.34 -15.56
N LEU A 140 -21.86 17.86 -16.78
CA LEU A 140 -22.25 16.52 -17.21
C LEU A 140 -21.40 15.44 -16.55
N HIS A 141 -22.05 14.33 -16.19
CA HIS A 141 -21.36 13.22 -15.53
C HIS A 141 -20.36 12.59 -16.50
N TYR A 142 -19.11 12.45 -16.04
CA TYR A 142 -18.02 11.84 -16.80
C TYR A 142 -17.63 12.58 -18.09
N ALA A 143 -17.87 13.89 -18.16
CA ALA A 143 -17.36 14.73 -19.23
C ALA A 143 -15.89 15.13 -18.98
N ARG A 144 -15.04 14.98 -19.99
CA ARG A 144 -13.63 15.40 -19.93
C ARG A 144 -13.19 16.05 -21.24
N TRP A 145 -12.27 17.01 -21.14
CA TRP A 145 -11.58 17.57 -22.30
C TRP A 145 -10.46 16.64 -22.76
N ASP A 146 -10.45 16.28 -24.04
CA ASP A 146 -9.34 15.59 -24.67
C ASP A 146 -8.45 16.57 -25.45
N LYS A 147 -7.17 16.62 -25.07
CA LYS A 147 -6.20 17.53 -25.71
C LYS A 147 -5.70 17.01 -27.06
N GLY A 148 -5.84 15.70 -27.33
CA GLY A 148 -5.40 15.09 -28.60
C GLY A 148 -6.37 15.37 -29.74
N THR A 149 -7.67 15.23 -29.50
CA THR A 149 -8.72 15.46 -30.51
C THR A 149 -9.38 16.84 -30.42
N PHE A 150 -8.93 17.70 -29.49
CA PHE A 150 -9.52 19.02 -29.21
C PHE A 150 -11.05 18.96 -29.06
N SER A 151 -11.54 17.95 -28.35
CA SER A 151 -12.96 17.65 -28.20
C SER A 151 -13.32 17.30 -26.75
N TRP A 152 -14.59 17.46 -26.42
CA TRP A 152 -15.17 16.97 -25.17
C TRP A 152 -15.64 15.54 -25.35
N LEU A 153 -15.13 14.64 -24.50
CA LEU A 153 -15.56 13.26 -24.42
C LEU A 153 -16.52 13.12 -23.26
N VAL A 154 -17.77 12.76 -23.55
CA VAL A 154 -18.82 12.51 -22.55
C VAL A 154 -19.23 11.04 -22.66
N THR A 155 -19.36 10.35 -21.53
CA THR A 155 -19.87 8.97 -21.54
C THR A 155 -21.30 8.95 -22.06
N GLN A 156 -21.57 8.05 -23.02
CA GLN A 156 -22.90 7.88 -23.58
C GLN A 156 -23.81 7.19 -22.56
N THR A 157 -24.59 7.97 -21.82
CA THR A 157 -25.69 7.51 -20.97
C THR A 157 -26.98 8.18 -21.45
N PRO A 158 -28.16 7.56 -21.24
CA PRO A 158 -29.43 8.18 -21.64
C PRO A 158 -29.63 9.58 -21.04
N ILE A 159 -29.18 9.78 -19.80
CA ILE A 159 -29.23 11.07 -19.09
C ILE A 159 -28.30 12.11 -19.74
N ASN A 160 -27.04 11.76 -20.01
CA ASN A 160 -26.11 12.70 -20.64
C ASN A 160 -26.56 13.05 -22.06
N GLN A 161 -27.08 12.08 -22.81
CA GLN A 161 -27.59 12.26 -24.15
C GLN A 161 -28.78 13.24 -24.15
N ASP A 162 -29.78 13.02 -23.30
CA ASP A 162 -30.94 13.90 -23.14
C ASP A 162 -30.52 15.33 -22.74
N LEU A 163 -29.60 15.48 -21.77
CA LEU A 163 -29.10 16.78 -21.36
C LEU A 163 -28.37 17.53 -22.48
N ILE A 164 -27.54 16.83 -23.28
CA ILE A 164 -26.81 17.42 -24.42
C ILE A 164 -27.81 17.87 -25.50
N TYR A 165 -28.81 17.05 -25.82
CA TYR A 165 -29.84 17.41 -26.81
C TYR A 165 -30.69 18.59 -26.33
N ARG A 166 -31.08 18.63 -25.06
CA ARG A 166 -31.84 19.76 -24.50
C ARG A 166 -31.04 21.06 -24.46
N TYR A 167 -29.75 21.00 -24.15
CA TYR A 167 -28.92 22.19 -24.00
C TYR A 167 -28.42 22.75 -25.34
N PHE A 168 -27.90 21.91 -26.23
CA PHE A 168 -27.37 22.36 -27.52
C PHE A 168 -28.43 22.38 -28.63
N GLY A 169 -29.44 21.51 -28.58
CA GLY A 169 -30.60 21.52 -29.47
C GLY A 169 -30.23 21.68 -30.95
N ALA A 170 -30.81 22.70 -31.58
CA ALA A 170 -30.59 23.05 -33.00
C ALA A 170 -29.14 23.42 -33.36
N ARG A 171 -28.22 23.55 -32.39
CA ARG A 171 -26.80 23.82 -32.63
C ARG A 171 -26.01 22.54 -32.95
N LEU A 172 -26.57 21.35 -32.72
CA LEU A 172 -25.87 20.08 -32.95
C LEU A 172 -25.81 19.75 -34.44
N GLN A 173 -24.60 19.52 -34.94
CA GLN A 173 -24.33 19.02 -36.28
C GLN A 173 -23.65 17.66 -36.16
N GLN A 174 -24.35 16.59 -36.56
CA GLN A 174 -23.80 15.25 -36.50
C GLN A 174 -22.70 15.08 -37.57
N ILE A 175 -21.56 14.49 -37.18
CA ILE A 175 -20.47 14.15 -38.07
C ILE A 175 -20.15 12.67 -37.93
N ASP A 176 -20.09 11.97 -39.06
CA ASP A 176 -19.57 10.60 -39.12
C ASP A 176 -18.04 10.64 -39.09
N LEU A 177 -17.44 9.91 -38.15
CA LEU A 177 -15.99 9.81 -38.02
C LEU A 177 -15.46 8.72 -38.96
N ASP A 178 -14.99 9.11 -40.15
CA ASP A 178 -14.17 8.23 -40.98
C ASP A 178 -12.84 7.92 -40.25
N LEU A 179 -12.67 6.67 -39.87
CA LEU A 179 -11.44 6.15 -39.29
C LEU A 179 -10.35 6.06 -40.39
N PRO A 180 -9.11 6.54 -40.17
CA PRO A 180 -8.05 6.38 -41.17
C PRO A 180 -7.70 4.90 -41.39
N GLN A 181 -7.76 4.50 -42.66
CA GLN A 181 -7.31 3.21 -43.19
C GLN A 181 -5.79 3.06 -43.12
N GLU A 182 -5.37 1.80 -43.18
CA GLU A 182 -4.03 1.21 -43.06
C GLU A 182 -2.90 2.00 -43.77
N VAL A 183 -1.73 2.09 -43.11
CA VAL A 183 -0.49 2.60 -43.72
C VAL A 183 0.33 1.39 -44.25
N PRO A 184 0.91 1.47 -45.46
CA PRO A 184 1.45 0.30 -46.16
C PRO A 184 2.79 -0.18 -45.59
N THR A 185 2.97 -1.49 -45.71
CA THR A 185 4.24 -2.23 -45.63
C THR A 185 5.30 -1.64 -46.57
N LEU A 186 6.47 -1.31 -46.02
CA LEU A 186 7.69 -1.08 -46.81
C LEU A 186 8.54 -2.35 -46.81
N VAL A 187 8.71 -2.91 -48.01
CA VAL A 187 9.63 -4.00 -48.36
C VAL A 187 10.86 -3.38 -49.05
N ASP A 188 12.02 -3.93 -48.69
CA ASP A 188 13.36 -3.92 -49.30
C ASP A 188 13.73 -2.88 -50.38
N SER A 189 14.88 -2.24 -50.16
CA SER A 189 15.87 -2.04 -51.23
C SER A 189 17.29 -2.04 -50.67
N THR A 190 18.12 -2.84 -51.34
CA THR A 190 19.55 -3.04 -51.21
C THR A 190 20.34 -1.94 -51.92
N ALA A 191 21.44 -1.45 -51.32
CA ALA A 191 22.71 -1.02 -51.94
C ALA A 191 23.62 -0.43 -50.84
N GLU A 192 24.70 -1.06 -50.38
CA GLU A 192 26.06 -1.22 -50.95
C GLU A 192 27.05 -0.09 -50.57
N VAL A 193 28.27 -0.53 -50.17
CA VAL A 193 29.55 0.21 -50.09
C VAL A 193 29.78 1.13 -48.85
N SER A 194 30.90 1.14 -48.09
CA SER A 194 32.05 0.24 -47.88
C SER A 194 32.98 0.83 -46.77
N LYS A 195 33.76 -0.06 -46.14
CA LYS A 195 35.16 0.07 -45.63
C LYS A 195 35.55 0.97 -44.43
N GLY A 196 36.26 0.29 -43.50
CA GLY A 196 37.38 0.79 -42.67
C GLY A 196 37.05 0.84 -41.17
N ASN A 197 37.79 0.27 -40.22
CA ASN A 197 39.04 -0.48 -40.19
C ASN A 197 39.05 -1.32 -38.89
N LEU A 198 39.57 -2.54 -38.99
CA LEU A 198 40.03 -3.37 -37.88
C LEU A 198 41.44 -2.89 -37.47
N ILE A 199 41.70 -2.74 -36.17
CA ILE A 199 43.01 -3.06 -35.60
C ILE A 199 42.81 -3.97 -34.39
N GLU A 200 43.64 -5.01 -34.46
CA GLU A 200 43.73 -6.28 -33.78
C GLU A 200 44.54 -6.21 -32.46
N LYS A 201 44.51 -7.34 -31.72
CA LYS A 201 45.44 -7.83 -30.67
C LYS A 201 45.10 -7.44 -29.21
N GLN A 202 45.14 -8.35 -28.23
CA GLN A 202 45.79 -9.67 -28.18
C GLN A 202 45.26 -10.52 -27.02
N SER A 203 45.23 -11.83 -27.25
CA SER A 203 44.97 -12.92 -26.31
C SER A 203 46.26 -13.47 -25.70
N LEU A 204 46.20 -13.79 -24.40
CA LEU A 204 46.98 -14.77 -23.61
C LEU A 204 46.22 -14.84 -22.27
N GLY A 205 45.87 -15.94 -21.61
CA GLY A 205 46.20 -17.35 -21.72
C GLY A 205 46.00 -17.93 -20.32
N GLN A 206 45.03 -18.84 -20.19
CA GLN A 206 44.80 -19.91 -19.19
C GLN A 206 44.96 -19.71 -17.65
N ASP A 207 43.96 -20.31 -16.99
CA ASP A 207 43.94 -21.03 -15.71
C ASP A 207 44.26 -20.31 -14.39
N SER A 208 43.20 -20.04 -13.62
CA SER A 208 42.88 -20.80 -12.40
C SER A 208 41.65 -20.23 -11.68
N SER A 209 40.68 -21.10 -11.41
CA SER A 209 39.48 -20.81 -10.61
C SER A 209 39.82 -20.33 -9.20
N PRO A 210 39.15 -19.28 -8.69
CA PRO A 210 38.88 -19.14 -7.27
C PRO A 210 37.37 -19.14 -7.02
N SER A 211 36.97 -20.10 -6.18
CA SER A 211 35.73 -20.15 -5.40
C SER A 211 35.23 -18.75 -4.97
N TRP A 212 34.08 -18.34 -5.48
CA TRP A 212 33.38 -17.12 -5.07
C TRP A 212 32.66 -17.34 -3.73
N LYS A 213 33.43 -17.31 -2.63
CA LYS A 213 32.94 -16.99 -1.29
C LYS A 213 33.57 -15.67 -0.87
N ASP A 214 32.76 -14.85 -0.19
CA ASP A 214 33.14 -13.61 0.49
C ASP A 214 33.46 -12.39 -0.39
N ASN A 215 32.42 -11.63 -0.74
CA ASN A 215 32.57 -10.18 -0.89
C ASN A 215 31.75 -9.47 0.21
N LYS A 216 32.50 -9.03 1.22
CA LYS A 216 32.03 -8.39 2.45
C LYS A 216 31.46 -7.00 2.12
N ARG A 217 30.24 -6.74 2.61
CA ARG A 217 29.71 -5.38 2.77
C ARG A 217 30.48 -4.69 3.90
N GLY A 218 30.97 -3.47 3.68
CA GLY A 218 31.31 -2.56 4.78
C GLY A 218 30.03 -2.14 5.56
N PRO A 219 30.15 -1.48 6.73
CA PRO A 219 29.26 -1.78 7.86
C PRO A 219 27.85 -1.25 7.64
N SER A 220 26.97 -2.14 7.18
CA SER A 220 25.60 -2.15 7.67
C SER A 220 25.67 -2.25 9.19
N LEU A 221 25.02 -1.32 9.91
CA LEU A 221 24.73 -1.52 11.33
C LEU A 221 24.26 -2.98 11.49
N PRO A 222 24.92 -3.79 12.34
CA PRO A 222 24.59 -5.19 12.44
C PRO A 222 23.10 -5.29 12.80
N ALA A 223 22.40 -6.26 12.20
CA ALA A 223 21.14 -6.72 12.77
C ALA A 223 21.38 -6.93 14.28
N PRO A 224 20.47 -6.52 15.17
CA PRO A 224 20.85 -6.22 16.55
C PRO A 224 21.49 -7.39 17.30
N PHE A 225 21.33 -8.64 16.82
CA PHE A 225 22.03 -9.82 17.30
C PHE A 225 22.38 -10.76 16.15
N PRO A 226 23.47 -11.54 16.29
CA PRO A 226 23.90 -12.48 15.27
C PRO A 226 22.81 -13.54 15.03
N VAL A 227 22.80 -14.11 13.82
CA VAL A 227 22.25 -15.44 13.61
C VAL A 227 22.95 -16.35 14.61
N VAL A 228 22.24 -16.76 15.65
CA VAL A 228 22.83 -17.54 16.73
C VAL A 228 23.16 -18.92 16.16
N ASP A 229 24.43 -19.33 16.24
CA ASP A 229 24.88 -20.66 15.82
C ASP A 229 24.04 -21.75 16.50
N LYS A 230 23.94 -22.93 15.88
CA LYS A 230 22.93 -23.96 16.19
C LYS A 230 22.78 -24.31 17.68
N ASN A 231 23.85 -24.15 18.49
CA ASN A 231 23.90 -24.41 19.94
C ASN A 231 24.56 -23.28 20.75
N LYS A 232 24.11 -22.02 20.57
CA LYS A 232 24.67 -20.88 21.32
C LYS A 232 23.59 -20.14 22.11
N LEU A 233 23.89 -19.81 23.36
CA LEU A 233 23.04 -19.00 24.24
C LEU A 233 23.79 -17.70 24.57
N ILE A 234 23.26 -16.58 24.10
CA ILE A 234 23.82 -15.26 24.38
C ILE A 234 23.03 -14.63 25.52
N VAL A 235 23.72 -14.29 26.60
CA VAL A 235 23.15 -13.59 27.77
C VAL A 235 23.62 -12.14 27.74
N VAL A 236 22.70 -11.21 27.55
CA VAL A 236 22.99 -9.77 27.52
C VAL A 236 22.53 -9.13 28.82
N HIS A 237 23.47 -8.60 29.60
CA HIS A 237 23.17 -7.87 30.84
C HIS A 237 22.50 -6.52 30.52
N TYR A 238 21.29 -6.27 31.06
CA TYR A 238 20.48 -5.10 30.74
C TYR A 238 19.86 -4.48 32.00
N LYS A 239 20.33 -3.27 32.38
CA LYS A 239 20.01 -2.57 33.63
C LYS A 239 20.37 -3.40 34.87
N GLN A 240 20.64 -2.74 36.00
CA GLN A 240 20.89 -3.45 37.27
C GLN A 240 19.65 -4.28 37.63
N GLY A 241 19.73 -5.61 37.47
CA GLY A 241 18.68 -6.56 37.89
C GLY A 241 17.99 -7.40 36.79
N ARG A 242 18.31 -7.25 35.50
CA ARG A 242 17.74 -8.12 34.43
C ARG A 242 18.76 -8.56 33.38
N VAL A 243 18.54 -9.73 32.80
CA VAL A 243 19.30 -10.23 31.64
C VAL A 243 18.37 -10.56 30.48
N ARG A 244 18.88 -10.41 29.26
CA ARG A 244 18.23 -10.84 28.03
C ARG A 244 18.90 -12.10 27.51
N LEU A 245 18.11 -13.09 27.13
CA LEU A 245 18.56 -14.38 26.64
C LEU A 245 18.21 -14.49 25.15
N ILE A 246 19.21 -14.77 24.33
CA ILE A 246 19.08 -14.84 22.88
C ILE A 246 19.63 -16.18 22.45
N PHE A 247 18.74 -17.02 21.93
CA PHE A 247 19.05 -18.37 21.52
C PHE A 247 18.10 -18.81 20.42
N ARG A 248 18.53 -19.79 19.60
CA ARG A 248 17.66 -20.46 18.64
C ARG A 248 16.51 -21.13 19.40
N PHE A 249 15.29 -21.07 18.87
CA PHE A 249 14.14 -21.74 19.47
C PHE A 249 14.44 -23.22 19.71
N GLU A 250 14.48 -23.60 20.99
CA GLU A 250 14.72 -24.96 21.47
C GLU A 250 13.71 -25.24 22.60
N PRO A 251 12.81 -26.24 22.46
CA PRO A 251 11.70 -26.44 23.40
C PRO A 251 12.13 -26.62 24.86
N SER A 252 13.21 -27.35 25.10
CA SER A 252 13.76 -27.60 26.45
C SER A 252 14.31 -26.31 27.09
N LEU A 253 15.04 -25.50 26.32
CA LEU A 253 15.58 -24.22 26.79
C LEU A 253 14.46 -23.18 27.02
N VAL A 254 13.44 -23.16 26.17
CA VAL A 254 12.25 -22.31 26.38
C VAL A 254 11.50 -22.72 27.65
N THR A 255 11.39 -24.02 27.91
CA THR A 255 10.72 -24.53 29.12
C THR A 255 11.48 -24.13 30.38
N LEU A 256 12.82 -24.22 30.35
CA LEU A 256 13.69 -23.71 31.41
C LEU A 256 13.50 -22.20 31.61
N VAL A 257 13.51 -21.40 30.54
CA VAL A 257 13.33 -19.94 30.64
C VAL A 257 11.97 -19.55 31.20
N LYS A 258 10.91 -20.29 30.87
CA LYS A 258 9.56 -20.11 31.43
C LYS A 258 9.44 -20.50 32.90
N SER A 259 10.38 -21.28 33.44
CA SER A 259 10.41 -21.60 34.88
C SER A 259 11.00 -20.49 35.76
N PHE A 260 11.69 -19.50 35.16
CA PHE A 260 12.28 -18.41 35.91
C PHE A 260 11.25 -17.32 36.26
N PRO A 261 11.35 -16.67 37.43
CA PRO A 261 10.43 -15.60 37.78
C PRO A 261 10.61 -14.36 36.88
N PHE A 262 9.50 -13.67 36.58
CA PHE A 262 9.44 -12.44 35.78
C PHE A 262 10.01 -12.53 34.36
N TYR A 263 9.85 -13.70 33.73
CA TYR A 263 10.22 -13.90 32.33
C TYR A 263 9.29 -13.14 31.37
N HIS A 264 9.85 -12.59 30.30
CA HIS A 264 9.10 -11.88 29.26
C HIS A 264 9.72 -12.14 27.89
N TRP A 265 8.90 -12.54 26.92
CA TRP A 265 9.32 -12.62 25.53
C TRP A 265 9.11 -11.28 24.83
N ASP A 266 10.19 -10.71 24.29
CA ASP A 266 10.16 -9.51 23.46
C ASP A 266 10.06 -9.92 21.99
N ALA A 267 8.86 -9.80 21.44
CA ALA A 267 8.58 -10.22 20.07
C ALA A 267 9.26 -9.33 19.01
N ASP A 268 9.50 -8.05 19.32
CA ASP A 268 10.11 -7.09 18.40
C ASP A 268 11.62 -7.32 18.25
N ASN A 269 12.29 -7.67 19.35
CA ASN A 269 13.73 -7.89 19.39
C ASN A 269 14.14 -9.38 19.41
N LYS A 270 13.17 -10.29 19.53
CA LYS A 270 13.34 -11.76 19.54
C LYS A 270 14.29 -12.27 20.62
N TRP A 271 14.08 -11.83 21.86
CA TRP A 271 14.81 -12.33 23.03
C TRP A 271 13.85 -12.64 24.17
N TRP A 272 14.31 -13.45 25.11
CA TRP A 272 13.69 -13.55 26.43
C TRP A 272 14.34 -12.54 27.37
N SER A 273 13.59 -11.99 28.31
CA SER A 273 14.11 -11.17 29.41
C SER A 273 13.73 -11.84 30.71
N VAL A 274 14.70 -12.02 31.61
CA VAL A 274 14.50 -12.65 32.93
C VAL A 274 15.18 -11.80 34.00
N ALA A 275 14.76 -11.96 35.26
CA ALA A 275 15.43 -11.34 36.39
C ALA A 275 16.86 -11.90 36.53
N LEU A 276 17.84 -11.03 36.80
CA LEU A 276 19.21 -11.45 37.05
C LEU A 276 19.30 -12.00 38.48
N SER A 277 19.53 -13.30 38.62
CA SER A 277 19.89 -13.93 39.90
C SER A 277 21.00 -14.97 39.68
N SER A 278 21.75 -15.26 40.74
CA SER A 278 22.77 -16.32 40.73
C SER A 278 22.16 -17.68 40.39
N SER A 279 20.94 -17.97 40.89
CA SER A 279 20.23 -19.21 40.56
C SER A 279 19.88 -19.33 39.07
N VAL A 280 19.40 -18.26 38.42
CA VAL A 280 19.07 -18.25 37.00
C VAL A 280 20.32 -18.47 36.14
N MET A 281 21.42 -17.80 36.48
CA MET A 281 22.69 -17.98 35.75
C MET A 281 23.26 -19.39 35.92
N SER A 282 23.22 -19.96 37.13
CA SER A 282 23.64 -21.35 37.37
C SER A 282 22.77 -22.37 36.63
N SER A 283 21.45 -22.16 36.56
CA SER A 283 20.54 -23.02 35.80
C SER A 283 20.79 -22.94 34.29
N LEU A 284 21.07 -21.75 33.76
CA LEU A 284 21.42 -21.57 32.34
C LEU A 284 22.78 -22.17 32.00
N GLN A 285 23.78 -22.02 32.88
CA GLN A 285 25.10 -22.64 32.73
C GLN A 285 25.00 -24.18 32.79
N GLY A 286 24.25 -24.73 33.75
CA GLY A 286 24.03 -26.17 33.87
C GLY A 286 23.31 -26.78 32.67
N TYR A 287 22.32 -26.06 32.11
CA TYR A 287 21.67 -26.45 30.86
C TYR A 287 22.67 -26.47 29.68
N CYS A 288 23.51 -25.43 29.59
CA CYS A 288 24.47 -25.32 28.51
C CYS A 288 25.53 -26.43 28.55
N GLN A 289 26.04 -26.76 29.74
CA GLN A 289 27.02 -27.83 29.93
C GLN A 289 26.43 -29.22 29.63
N SER A 290 25.19 -29.48 30.03
CA SER A 290 24.53 -30.79 29.83
C SER A 290 24.09 -31.05 28.38
N HIS A 291 23.81 -30.00 27.60
CA HIS A 291 23.27 -30.13 26.24
C HIS A 291 24.25 -29.67 25.14
N GLY A 292 25.50 -29.37 25.49
CA GLY A 292 26.54 -28.95 24.54
C GLY A 292 26.31 -27.57 23.92
N TRP A 293 25.73 -26.63 24.68
CA TRP A 293 25.56 -25.24 24.26
C TRP A 293 26.70 -24.36 24.77
N VAL A 294 27.08 -23.37 23.97
CA VAL A 294 28.06 -22.35 24.36
C VAL A 294 27.31 -21.15 24.95
N LEU A 295 27.59 -20.83 26.21
CA LEU A 295 27.07 -19.63 26.89
C LEU A 295 28.03 -18.45 26.66
N GLU A 296 27.54 -17.37 26.07
CA GLU A 296 28.30 -16.14 25.82
C GLU A 296 27.64 -14.96 26.55
N GLU A 297 28.35 -14.34 27.49
CA GLU A 297 27.86 -13.15 28.20
C GLU A 297 28.30 -11.86 27.50
N LYS A 298 27.38 -10.92 27.29
CA LYS A 298 27.62 -9.61 26.69
C LYS A 298 27.00 -8.49 27.53
N GLN A 299 27.52 -7.28 27.41
CA GLN A 299 26.86 -6.08 27.91
C GLN A 299 26.07 -5.39 26.79
N ASP A 300 24.93 -4.75 27.11
CA ASP A 300 24.10 -4.05 26.11
C ASP A 300 24.75 -2.73 25.63
N GLU A 301 25.55 -2.81 24.57
CA GLU A 301 26.18 -1.65 23.91
C GLU A 301 25.18 -0.68 23.26
N ARG A 302 23.91 -1.07 23.07
CA ARG A 302 22.91 -0.24 22.38
C ARG A 302 22.45 0.94 23.24
N GLN A 303 22.35 0.75 24.56
CA GLN A 303 22.11 1.87 25.48
C GLN A 303 23.34 2.76 25.56
N ALA A 304 24.55 2.21 25.51
CA ALA A 304 25.77 3.00 25.42
C ALA A 304 25.82 3.81 24.12
N LEU A 305 25.44 3.26 22.97
CA LEU A 305 25.37 3.97 21.67
C LEU A 305 24.22 4.99 21.59
N LEU A 306 23.06 4.69 22.19
CA LEU A 306 21.92 5.63 22.29
C LEU A 306 22.19 6.74 23.31
N ALA A 307 22.85 6.41 24.42
CA ALA A 307 23.34 7.36 25.40
C ALA A 307 24.44 8.21 24.78
N GLN A 308 25.46 7.62 24.13
CA GLN A 308 26.51 8.33 23.39
C GLN A 308 25.94 9.20 22.28
N ARG A 309 24.89 8.75 21.55
CA ARG A 309 24.14 9.62 20.63
C ARG A 309 23.48 10.77 21.35
N LYS A 310 22.69 10.52 22.40
CA LYS A 310 22.04 11.57 23.21
C LYS A 310 23.04 12.51 23.88
N GLU A 311 24.21 12.02 24.27
CA GLU A 311 25.32 12.76 24.86
C GLU A 311 26.02 13.60 23.78
N ALA A 312 26.19 13.05 22.57
CA ALA A 312 26.61 13.80 21.38
C ALA A 312 25.60 14.88 21.00
N GLU A 313 24.28 14.65 21.19
CA GLU A 313 23.24 15.67 20.97
C GLU A 313 23.26 16.79 22.03
N LYS A 314 23.91 16.56 23.19
CA LYS A 314 24.14 17.56 24.24
C LYS A 314 25.44 18.34 24.06
N GLN A 315 26.28 17.98 23.09
CA GLN A 315 27.53 18.72 22.85
C GLN A 315 27.20 20.14 22.38
N PRO A 316 27.97 21.16 22.81
CA PRO A 316 27.69 22.56 22.50
C PRO A 316 27.69 22.88 21.00
N TYR A 317 28.33 22.04 20.17
CA TYR A 317 28.42 22.20 18.72
C TYR A 317 27.39 21.38 17.94
N PHE A 318 26.49 20.65 18.62
CA PHE A 318 25.50 19.81 17.96
C PHE A 318 24.37 20.65 17.34
N ARG A 319 24.19 20.50 16.03
CA ARG A 319 23.24 21.29 15.25
C ARG A 319 21.95 20.52 15.00
N GLN A 320 20.85 21.21 15.22
CA GLN A 320 19.55 20.76 14.74
C GLN A 320 19.34 21.18 13.29
N VAL A 321 18.51 20.41 12.60
CA VAL A 321 18.14 20.73 11.22
C VAL A 321 17.30 22.01 11.21
N PRO A 322 17.64 23.01 10.38
CA PRO A 322 16.88 24.25 10.27
C PRO A 322 15.39 23.98 9.99
N GLU A 323 14.50 24.72 10.67
CA GLU A 323 13.05 24.52 10.53
C GLU A 323 12.58 24.75 9.09
N ILE A 324 13.16 25.74 8.41
CA ILE A 324 12.89 26.08 7.00
C ILE A 324 13.09 24.85 6.07
N PHE A 325 14.03 23.95 6.38
CA PHE A 325 14.20 22.72 5.59
C PHE A 325 12.99 21.78 5.71
N ILE A 326 12.48 21.60 6.92
CA ILE A 326 11.31 20.76 7.19
C ILE A 326 10.04 21.41 6.63
N GLU A 327 9.91 22.72 6.79
CA GLU A 327 8.79 23.50 6.24
C GLU A 327 8.76 23.41 4.72
N LYS A 328 9.90 23.60 4.04
CA LYS A 328 9.95 23.50 2.56
C LYS A 328 9.59 22.10 2.07
N LEU A 329 10.05 21.05 2.74
CA LEU A 329 9.66 19.67 2.42
C LEU A 329 8.15 19.46 2.60
N THR A 330 7.59 20.02 3.67
CA THR A 330 6.16 19.94 4.00
C THR A 330 5.31 20.71 2.98
N LEU A 331 5.71 21.93 2.62
CA LEU A 331 5.08 22.78 1.59
C LEU A 331 5.08 22.10 0.22
N LYS A 332 6.18 21.40 -0.13
CA LYS A 332 6.26 20.58 -1.35
C LYS A 332 5.49 19.25 -1.27
N ARG A 333 4.81 18.98 -0.15
CA ARG A 333 3.99 17.79 0.10
C ARG A 333 4.77 16.48 -0.04
N TYR A 334 6.02 16.45 0.41
CA TYR A 334 6.77 15.21 0.55
C TYR A 334 6.10 14.28 1.56
N SER A 335 6.28 12.97 1.39
CA SER A 335 5.74 11.99 2.34
C SER A 335 6.46 12.11 3.69
N TYR A 336 5.77 11.80 4.79
CA TYR A 336 6.38 11.75 6.12
C TYR A 336 7.66 10.90 6.17
N GLN A 337 7.66 9.77 5.47
CA GLN A 337 8.83 8.89 5.40
C GLN A 337 10.00 9.57 4.68
N THR A 338 9.74 10.30 3.59
CA THR A 338 10.77 11.06 2.89
C THR A 338 11.31 12.20 3.75
N ILE A 339 10.43 12.94 4.44
CA ILE A 339 10.83 14.00 5.38
C ILE A 339 11.73 13.43 6.48
N LYS A 340 11.34 12.31 7.08
CA LYS A 340 12.10 11.64 8.13
C LYS A 340 13.49 11.20 7.64
N SER A 341 13.56 10.56 6.47
CA SER A 341 14.84 10.13 5.88
C SER A 341 15.73 11.34 5.56
N TYR A 342 15.19 12.36 4.90
CA TYR A 342 15.95 13.55 4.51
C TYR A 342 16.42 14.32 5.74
N LYS A 343 15.56 14.49 6.76
CA LYS A 343 15.93 15.12 8.04
C LYS A 343 17.10 14.39 8.69
N ASN A 344 17.04 13.06 8.79
CA ASN A 344 18.10 12.29 9.45
C ASN A 344 19.43 12.34 8.68
N MET A 345 19.40 12.19 7.36
CA MET A 345 20.61 12.25 6.52
C MET A 345 21.22 13.65 6.51
N PHE A 346 20.38 14.68 6.43
CA PHE A 346 20.86 16.06 6.49
C PHE A 346 21.39 16.42 7.89
N LYS A 347 20.77 15.89 8.96
CA LYS A 347 21.27 16.02 10.34
C LYS A 347 22.67 15.42 10.49
N GLU A 348 22.92 14.27 9.88
CA GLU A 348 24.26 13.65 9.89
C GLU A 348 25.29 14.54 9.18
N PHE A 349 24.94 15.08 8.01
CA PHE A 349 25.79 15.98 7.24
C PHE A 349 26.16 17.27 7.99
N ILE A 350 25.18 17.99 8.56
CA ILE A 350 25.45 19.27 9.26
C ILE A 350 26.28 19.09 10.54
N ASN A 351 26.22 17.90 11.16
CA ASN A 351 26.97 17.59 12.37
C ASN A 351 28.36 17.03 12.07
N TYR A 352 28.60 16.50 10.87
CA TYR A 352 29.96 16.24 10.39
C TYR A 352 30.77 17.54 10.28
N TYR A 353 30.11 18.65 9.91
CA TYR A 353 30.66 20.01 9.88
C TYR A 353 30.14 20.89 11.03
N SER A 354 30.20 20.38 12.27
CA SER A 354 29.60 21.02 13.47
C SER A 354 30.08 22.45 13.75
N THR A 355 31.30 22.80 13.36
CA THR A 355 31.92 24.12 13.60
C THR A 355 31.74 25.11 12.44
N ARG A 356 31.43 24.64 11.23
CA ARG A 356 31.34 25.45 9.99
C ARG A 356 29.91 25.86 9.69
N PRO A 357 29.57 27.15 9.45
CA PRO A 357 28.23 27.56 9.04
C PRO A 357 27.73 26.77 7.82
N ILE A 358 26.48 26.30 7.85
CA ILE A 358 25.91 25.41 6.80
C ILE A 358 25.96 26.10 5.44
N ASP A 359 25.77 27.41 5.43
CA ASP A 359 25.77 28.25 4.23
C ASP A 359 27.17 28.47 3.65
N GLU A 360 28.23 28.17 4.40
CA GLU A 360 29.63 28.33 3.97
C GLU A 360 30.24 27.03 3.44
N ILE A 361 29.64 25.86 3.73
CA ILE A 361 30.18 24.55 3.33
C ILE A 361 30.30 24.49 1.81
N THR A 362 31.52 24.26 1.33
CA THR A 362 31.88 24.21 -0.08
C THR A 362 31.59 22.86 -0.71
N GLU A 363 31.60 22.82 -2.04
CA GLU A 363 31.48 21.58 -2.80
C GLU A 363 32.55 20.54 -2.43
N LYS A 364 33.81 20.97 -2.29
CA LYS A 364 34.92 20.09 -1.93
C LYS A 364 34.68 19.40 -0.59
N GLU A 365 34.08 20.12 0.34
CA GLU A 365 33.67 19.59 1.65
C GLU A 365 32.49 18.62 1.52
N ILE A 366 31.47 18.93 0.71
CA ILE A 366 30.39 17.97 0.44
C ILE A 366 30.95 16.67 -0.17
N LEU A 367 31.86 16.74 -1.14
CA LEU A 367 32.53 15.57 -1.72
C LEU A 367 33.41 14.83 -0.71
N ALA A 368 34.06 15.54 0.21
CA ALA A 368 34.80 14.92 1.32
C ALA A 368 33.85 14.14 2.25
N TYR A 369 32.70 14.71 2.61
CA TYR A 369 31.67 14.00 3.39
C TYR A 369 31.12 12.77 2.66
N LEU A 370 30.86 12.88 1.35
CA LEU A 370 30.39 11.73 0.58
C LEU A 370 31.47 10.63 0.47
N ARG A 371 32.76 11.00 0.39
CA ARG A 371 33.87 10.04 0.49
C ARG A 371 33.92 9.38 1.86
N TYR A 372 33.76 10.13 2.94
CA TYR A 372 33.63 9.59 4.30
C TYR A 372 32.48 8.57 4.40
N LEU A 373 31.32 8.85 3.81
CA LEU A 373 30.19 7.91 3.80
C LEU A 373 30.54 6.58 3.11
N VAL A 374 31.35 6.61 2.05
CA VAL A 374 31.71 5.43 1.26
C VAL A 374 32.90 4.68 1.87
N GLN A 375 33.93 5.37 2.34
CA GLN A 375 35.17 4.76 2.81
C GLN A 375 35.11 4.35 4.27
N GLU A 376 34.66 5.24 5.16
CA GLU A 376 34.68 5.01 6.60
C GLU A 376 33.38 4.38 7.09
N ARG A 377 32.23 4.90 6.63
CA ARG A 377 30.93 4.33 7.01
C ARG A 377 30.47 3.17 6.12
N ALA A 378 31.10 3.01 4.95
CA ALA A 378 30.74 2.09 3.88
C ALA A 378 29.25 1.87 3.70
N VAL A 379 28.53 2.98 3.52
CA VAL A 379 27.09 2.98 3.27
C VAL A 379 26.77 2.44 1.88
N SER A 380 25.58 1.87 1.70
CA SER A 380 25.11 1.43 0.38
C SER A 380 24.97 2.60 -0.62
N ALA A 381 25.11 2.32 -1.91
CA ALA A 381 24.85 3.27 -3.00
C ALA A 381 23.46 3.94 -2.92
N SER A 382 22.43 3.22 -2.46
CA SER A 382 21.09 3.77 -2.24
C SER A 382 21.04 4.80 -1.11
N TYR A 383 21.80 4.57 -0.03
CA TYR A 383 21.94 5.53 1.06
C TYR A 383 22.68 6.79 0.60
N GLN A 384 23.81 6.61 -0.09
CA GLN A 384 24.59 7.72 -0.66
C GLN A 384 23.71 8.59 -1.58
N ASN A 385 22.96 7.97 -2.50
CA ASN A 385 22.03 8.68 -3.38
C ASN A 385 20.95 9.46 -2.62
N GLN A 386 20.39 8.89 -1.55
CA GLN A 386 19.41 9.60 -0.72
C GLN A 386 20.04 10.76 0.07
N ALA A 387 21.25 10.57 0.61
CA ALA A 387 21.99 11.63 1.29
C ALA A 387 22.31 12.79 0.33
N ILE A 388 22.78 12.49 -0.88
CA ILE A 388 22.98 13.49 -1.95
C ILE A 388 21.69 14.26 -2.22
N ASN A 389 20.56 13.58 -2.37
CA ASN A 389 19.28 14.24 -2.62
C ASN A 389 18.82 15.12 -1.45
N ALA A 390 19.07 14.70 -0.20
CA ALA A 390 18.74 15.49 0.99
C ALA A 390 19.58 16.77 1.09
N ILE A 391 20.90 16.66 0.86
CA ILE A 391 21.84 17.78 0.83
C ILE A 391 21.48 18.74 -0.31
N LYS A 392 21.27 18.19 -1.51
CA LYS A 392 20.85 18.94 -2.71
C LYS A 392 19.54 19.68 -2.48
N PHE A 393 18.57 19.06 -1.80
CA PHE A 393 17.30 19.70 -1.49
C PHE A 393 17.50 20.98 -0.65
N TYR A 394 18.39 20.97 0.34
CA TYR A 394 18.66 22.17 1.13
C TYR A 394 19.26 23.28 0.26
N TYR A 395 20.40 23.03 -0.38
CA TYR A 395 21.11 24.07 -1.13
C TYR A 395 20.34 24.58 -2.35
N GLU A 396 19.58 23.74 -3.04
CA GLU A 396 18.84 24.17 -4.23
C GLU A 396 17.45 24.72 -3.92
N GLN A 397 16.72 24.08 -3.01
CA GLN A 397 15.28 24.34 -2.85
C GLN A 397 14.98 25.19 -1.61
N VAL A 398 15.82 25.12 -0.57
CA VAL A 398 15.68 25.96 0.62
C VAL A 398 16.36 27.29 0.42
N LEU A 399 17.60 27.30 -0.09
CA LEU A 399 18.36 28.53 -0.39
C LEU A 399 18.09 29.12 -1.79
N ASN A 400 16.95 28.75 -2.41
CA ASN A 400 16.48 29.25 -3.71
C ASN A 400 17.49 29.16 -4.87
N GLY A 401 18.43 28.22 -4.83
CA GLY A 401 19.35 27.97 -5.94
C GLY A 401 20.47 28.99 -6.11
N ASN A 402 20.76 29.81 -5.10
CA ASN A 402 21.97 30.67 -5.06
C ASN A 402 23.27 29.86 -5.10
N ARG A 403 23.20 28.55 -4.82
CA ARG A 403 24.27 27.57 -5.08
C ARG A 403 23.71 26.47 -5.97
N ARG A 404 24.04 26.53 -7.26
CA ARG A 404 23.73 25.46 -8.23
C ARG A 404 24.85 24.44 -8.18
N PHE A 405 24.54 23.17 -7.88
CA PHE A 405 25.55 22.13 -7.89
C PHE A 405 25.11 20.89 -8.67
N TYR A 406 25.94 20.45 -9.63
CA TYR A 406 25.53 19.52 -10.67
C TYR A 406 26.39 18.26 -10.89
N TYR A 407 27.55 18.09 -10.28
CA TYR A 407 28.34 16.88 -10.55
C TYR A 407 28.86 16.23 -9.26
N VAL A 408 27.94 15.55 -8.56
CA VAL A 408 28.34 14.42 -7.72
C VAL A 408 28.27 13.20 -8.63
N GLU A 409 29.43 12.60 -8.92
CA GLU A 409 29.48 11.29 -9.55
C GLU A 409 28.66 10.33 -8.70
N ARG A 410 27.59 9.81 -9.30
CA ARG A 410 26.69 8.88 -8.63
C ARG A 410 27.29 7.50 -8.78
N PRO A 411 27.18 6.66 -7.74
CA PRO A 411 27.48 5.25 -7.93
C PRO A 411 26.57 4.72 -9.04
N GLU A 412 27.15 3.93 -9.94
CA GLU A 412 26.37 3.24 -10.96
C GLU A 412 25.25 2.45 -10.29
N LYS A 413 24.08 2.48 -10.92
CA LYS A 413 22.94 1.76 -10.39
C LYS A 413 23.14 0.29 -10.74
N GLU A 414 23.40 -0.53 -9.74
CA GLU A 414 23.39 -1.99 -9.89
C GLU A 414 22.06 -2.46 -10.49
N GLU A 415 22.11 -3.12 -11.65
CA GLU A 415 20.95 -3.74 -12.30
C GLU A 415 20.83 -5.20 -11.84
N VAL A 416 20.31 -5.40 -10.64
CA VAL A 416 20.06 -6.76 -10.11
C VAL A 416 18.73 -7.28 -10.65
N LEU A 417 18.77 -8.50 -11.22
CA LEU A 417 17.54 -9.18 -11.65
C LEU A 417 16.64 -9.46 -10.45
N PRO A 418 15.33 -9.12 -10.51
CA PRO A 418 14.41 -9.40 -9.42
C PRO A 418 14.30 -10.90 -9.17
N VAL A 419 14.31 -11.27 -7.90
CA VAL A 419 13.89 -12.62 -7.49
C VAL A 419 12.39 -12.75 -7.75
N VAL A 420 11.98 -13.86 -8.37
CA VAL A 420 10.58 -14.22 -8.63
C VAL A 420 10.27 -15.55 -7.95
N LEU A 421 9.11 -15.62 -7.29
CA LEU A 421 8.52 -16.86 -6.76
C LEU A 421 7.77 -17.57 -7.88
N ASN A 422 7.90 -18.89 -7.98
CA ASN A 422 7.07 -19.69 -8.87
C ASN A 422 5.64 -19.84 -8.32
N GLU A 423 4.71 -20.33 -9.14
CA GLU A 423 3.28 -20.43 -8.76
C GLU A 423 3.05 -21.33 -7.53
N LYS A 424 3.80 -22.44 -7.41
CA LYS A 424 3.70 -23.35 -6.24
C LYS A 424 4.17 -22.68 -4.95
N GLU A 425 5.28 -21.95 -5.00
CA GLU A 425 5.80 -21.18 -3.85
C GLU A 425 4.79 -20.11 -3.41
N VAL A 426 4.16 -19.42 -4.36
CA VAL A 426 3.10 -18.45 -4.07
C VAL A 426 1.89 -19.12 -3.42
N GLU A 427 1.46 -20.27 -3.94
CA GLU A 427 0.37 -21.05 -3.37
C GLU A 427 0.69 -21.49 -1.93
N SER A 428 1.90 -21.99 -1.68
CA SER A 428 2.36 -22.35 -0.33
C SER A 428 2.35 -21.15 0.63
N ILE A 429 2.78 -19.96 0.19
CA ILE A 429 2.71 -18.72 0.99
C ILE A 429 1.26 -18.38 1.36
N ILE A 430 0.35 -18.43 0.38
CA ILE A 430 -1.07 -18.09 0.60
C ILE A 430 -1.73 -19.08 1.57
N ASN A 431 -1.37 -20.36 1.48
CA ASN A 431 -1.93 -21.43 2.31
C ASN A 431 -1.21 -21.62 3.66
N ALA A 432 -0.09 -20.94 3.91
CA ALA A 432 0.67 -21.05 5.16
C ALA A 432 -0.09 -20.54 6.41
N HIS A 433 -1.16 -19.77 6.22
CA HIS A 433 -1.96 -19.20 7.30
C HIS A 433 -3.40 -19.73 7.26
N THR A 434 -3.85 -20.28 8.38
CA THR A 434 -5.24 -20.69 8.59
C THR A 434 -6.17 -19.49 8.82
N ASN A 435 -5.62 -18.38 9.33
CA ASN A 435 -6.37 -17.15 9.55
C ASN A 435 -6.84 -16.55 8.21
N LEU A 436 -8.17 -16.44 8.05
CA LEU A 436 -8.80 -15.97 6.83
C LEU A 436 -8.39 -14.54 6.43
N LYS A 437 -8.26 -13.63 7.40
CA LYS A 437 -7.79 -12.24 7.15
C LYS A 437 -6.38 -12.26 6.54
N HIS A 438 -5.46 -13.04 7.11
CA HIS A 438 -4.07 -13.10 6.63
C HIS A 438 -3.99 -13.73 5.24
N LYS A 439 -4.78 -14.78 4.99
CA LYS A 439 -4.90 -15.40 3.66
C LYS A 439 -5.43 -14.40 2.62
N CYS A 440 -6.46 -13.62 2.96
CA CYS A 440 -7.00 -12.58 2.09
C CYS A 440 -5.97 -11.48 1.76
N ILE A 441 -5.14 -11.08 2.72
CA ILE A 441 -4.06 -10.10 2.49
C ILE A 441 -3.12 -10.57 1.37
N PHE A 442 -2.64 -11.82 1.42
CA PHE A 442 -1.74 -12.34 0.39
C PHE A 442 -2.44 -12.59 -0.95
N LEU A 443 -3.69 -13.06 -0.91
CA LEU A 443 -4.52 -13.21 -2.10
C LEU A 443 -4.67 -11.88 -2.86
N VAL A 444 -5.00 -10.79 -2.17
CA VAL A 444 -5.16 -9.47 -2.80
C VAL A 444 -3.81 -8.94 -3.29
N LEU A 445 -2.74 -9.06 -2.50
CA LEU A 445 -1.40 -8.60 -2.90
C LEU A 445 -0.94 -9.25 -4.22
N TYR A 446 -1.09 -10.57 -4.32
CA TYR A 446 -0.68 -11.33 -5.49
C TYR A 446 -1.65 -11.15 -6.66
N SER A 447 -2.95 -11.40 -6.48
CA SER A 447 -3.92 -11.40 -7.59
C SER A 447 -4.14 -10.04 -8.26
N ALA A 448 -3.94 -8.96 -7.52
CA ALA A 448 -4.16 -7.60 -8.02
C ALA A 448 -2.85 -6.81 -8.21
N GLY A 449 -1.69 -7.43 -7.92
CA GLY A 449 -0.39 -6.80 -8.05
C GLY A 449 -0.27 -5.49 -7.26
N LEU A 450 -0.72 -5.45 -6.00
CA LEU A 450 -0.71 -4.23 -5.19
C LEU A 450 0.64 -3.97 -4.51
N ARG A 451 0.96 -2.70 -4.26
CA ARG A 451 2.03 -2.35 -3.33
C ARG A 451 1.46 -2.50 -1.93
N ILE A 452 2.30 -2.87 -0.95
CA ILE A 452 1.83 -3.00 0.42
C ILE A 452 1.18 -1.71 0.94
N GLY A 453 1.74 -0.54 0.65
CA GLY A 453 1.14 0.74 1.04
C GLY A 453 -0.20 1.06 0.35
N GLU A 454 -0.50 0.42 -0.78
CA GLU A 454 -1.80 0.53 -1.46
C GLU A 454 -2.81 -0.39 -0.77
N LEU A 455 -2.43 -1.64 -0.49
CA LEU A 455 -3.25 -2.59 0.26
C LEU A 455 -3.69 -2.03 1.62
N LEU A 456 -2.75 -1.47 2.39
CA LEU A 456 -3.03 -0.94 3.73
C LEU A 456 -3.98 0.27 3.72
N LYS A 457 -4.13 0.95 2.58
CA LYS A 457 -5.01 2.11 2.42
C LYS A 457 -6.34 1.77 1.74
N LEU A 458 -6.48 0.54 1.25
CA LEU A 458 -7.65 0.12 0.50
C LEU A 458 -8.89 0.16 1.40
N GLN A 459 -9.97 0.77 0.91
CA GLN A 459 -11.24 0.90 1.62
C GLN A 459 -12.29 -0.05 1.03
N LEU A 460 -13.38 -0.27 1.77
CA LEU A 460 -14.45 -1.17 1.33
C LEU A 460 -15.11 -0.73 0.02
N GLY A 461 -15.30 0.57 -0.17
CA GLY A 461 -15.87 1.15 -1.39
C GLY A 461 -14.92 1.18 -2.59
N ASP A 462 -13.69 0.69 -2.45
CA ASP A 462 -12.73 0.59 -3.56
C ASP A 462 -12.91 -0.71 -4.36
N MET A 463 -13.77 -1.63 -3.90
CA MET A 463 -14.09 -2.89 -4.57
C MET A 463 -15.30 -2.73 -5.48
N ASP A 464 -15.12 -3.03 -6.76
CA ASP A 464 -16.21 -3.20 -7.72
C ASP A 464 -16.39 -4.71 -7.97
N TRP A 465 -17.36 -5.29 -7.27
CA TRP A 465 -17.63 -6.74 -7.28
C TRP A 465 -18.30 -7.24 -8.55
N GLU A 466 -18.96 -6.34 -9.30
CA GLU A 466 -19.62 -6.66 -10.56
C GLU A 466 -18.63 -6.65 -11.71
N ARG A 467 -17.77 -5.62 -11.77
CA ARG A 467 -16.75 -5.48 -12.82
C ARG A 467 -15.47 -6.23 -12.53
N MET A 468 -15.38 -6.88 -11.36
CA MET A 468 -14.19 -7.58 -10.89
C MET A 468 -12.94 -6.69 -10.91
N GLN A 469 -13.08 -5.51 -10.31
CA GLN A 469 -12.07 -4.45 -10.33
C GLN A 469 -11.80 -3.89 -8.94
N ILE A 470 -10.56 -3.43 -8.76
CA ILE A 470 -10.11 -2.74 -7.56
C ILE A 470 -9.66 -1.32 -7.94
N HIS A 471 -10.28 -0.32 -7.32
CA HIS A 471 -9.91 1.08 -7.51
C HIS A 471 -8.82 1.50 -6.51
N ILE A 472 -7.59 1.68 -7.00
CA ILE A 472 -6.46 2.15 -6.18
C ILE A 472 -6.37 3.67 -6.26
N LYS A 473 -6.82 4.33 -5.19
CA LYS A 473 -6.76 5.78 -5.04
C LYS A 473 -5.39 6.25 -4.56
N GLY A 474 -4.93 7.39 -5.09
CA GLY A 474 -3.73 8.08 -4.62
C GLY A 474 -2.46 7.24 -4.71
N ALA A 475 -2.30 6.44 -5.78
CA ALA A 475 -1.11 5.65 -6.03
C ALA A 475 0.13 6.55 -6.27
N LYS A 476 1.30 5.94 -6.54
CA LYS A 476 2.56 6.66 -6.75
C LYS A 476 2.40 7.81 -7.76
N GLY A 477 2.67 9.04 -7.31
CA GLY A 477 2.47 10.26 -8.10
C GLY A 477 1.07 10.88 -7.98
N LYS A 478 0.27 10.46 -6.99
CA LYS A 478 -1.12 10.90 -6.76
C LYS A 478 -2.03 10.61 -7.95
N LYS A 479 -1.79 9.47 -8.62
CA LYS A 479 -2.61 8.99 -9.73
C LYS A 479 -3.47 7.84 -9.24
N ASP A 480 -4.71 7.83 -9.66
CA ASP A 480 -5.59 6.69 -9.45
C ASP A 480 -5.36 5.66 -10.55
N ARG A 481 -5.56 4.39 -10.23
CA ARG A 481 -5.58 3.32 -11.23
C ARG A 481 -6.57 2.23 -10.84
N ILE A 482 -6.99 1.48 -11.84
CA ILE A 482 -7.80 0.28 -11.64
C ILE A 482 -6.88 -0.92 -11.82
N THR A 483 -7.09 -1.95 -11.01
CA THR A 483 -6.48 -3.27 -11.19
C THR A 483 -7.55 -4.36 -11.12
N LEU A 484 -7.14 -5.60 -11.36
CA LEU A 484 -8.00 -6.77 -11.43
C LEU A 484 -8.39 -7.25 -10.03
N LEU A 485 -9.60 -7.78 -9.90
CA LEU A 485 -10.02 -8.63 -8.78
C LEU A 485 -10.21 -10.06 -9.31
N SER A 486 -9.58 -11.05 -8.69
CA SER A 486 -9.78 -12.46 -9.04
C SER A 486 -11.07 -13.00 -8.42
N GLU A 487 -11.81 -13.85 -9.14
CA GLU A 487 -13.00 -14.55 -8.60
C GLU A 487 -12.68 -15.38 -7.36
N LYS A 488 -11.50 -16.04 -7.36
CA LYS A 488 -11.03 -16.77 -6.17
C LYS A 488 -10.79 -15.81 -5.00
N THR A 489 -10.24 -14.63 -5.25
CA THR A 489 -10.02 -13.63 -4.20
C THR A 489 -11.33 -13.06 -3.70
N LYS A 490 -12.31 -12.81 -4.58
CA LYS A 490 -13.66 -12.37 -4.22
C LYS A 490 -14.34 -13.35 -3.27
N SER A 491 -14.32 -14.65 -3.56
CA SER A 491 -14.98 -15.63 -2.68
C SER A 491 -14.40 -15.64 -1.26
N TYR A 492 -13.06 -15.58 -1.11
CA TYR A 492 -12.42 -15.46 0.20
C TYR A 492 -12.68 -14.10 0.86
N LEU A 493 -12.71 -13.02 0.10
CA LEU A 493 -13.00 -11.69 0.64
C LEU A 493 -14.44 -11.58 1.15
N LEU A 494 -15.43 -12.17 0.48
CA LEU A 494 -16.82 -12.17 0.95
C LEU A 494 -16.94 -12.90 2.30
N GLN A 495 -16.31 -14.06 2.45
CA GLN A 495 -16.24 -14.77 3.74
C GLN A 495 -15.54 -13.93 4.81
N TYR A 496 -14.47 -13.23 4.43
CA TYR A 496 -13.75 -12.33 5.33
C TYR A 496 -14.63 -11.16 5.79
N LEU A 497 -15.37 -10.54 4.88
CA LEU A 497 -16.26 -9.41 5.17
C LEU A 497 -17.41 -9.82 6.09
N GLU A 498 -17.98 -11.00 5.89
CA GLU A 498 -19.02 -11.57 6.75
C GLU A 498 -18.51 -11.85 8.16
N LEU A 499 -17.31 -12.43 8.29
CA LEU A 499 -16.76 -12.82 9.59
C LEU A 499 -16.19 -11.64 10.38
N TYR A 500 -15.46 -10.73 9.72
CA TYR A 500 -14.73 -9.66 10.41
C TYR A 500 -15.44 -8.31 10.41
N MET A 501 -16.42 -8.10 9.52
CA MET A 501 -17.25 -6.89 9.45
C MET A 501 -16.44 -5.57 9.60
N PRO A 502 -15.40 -5.35 8.78
CA PRO A 502 -14.61 -4.11 8.83
C PRO A 502 -15.48 -2.88 8.58
N LYS A 503 -15.06 -1.71 9.08
CA LYS A 503 -15.87 -0.47 9.02
C LYS A 503 -15.39 0.50 7.95
N ASN A 504 -14.08 0.64 7.75
CA ASN A 504 -13.49 1.66 6.88
C ASN A 504 -12.48 1.08 5.90
N TYR A 505 -11.40 0.50 6.42
CA TYR A 505 -10.36 -0.11 5.60
C TYR A 505 -10.74 -1.56 5.29
N LEU A 506 -10.36 -2.06 4.11
CA LEU A 506 -10.57 -3.45 3.76
C LEU A 506 -9.89 -4.38 4.78
N PHE A 507 -8.69 -4.03 5.24
CA PHE A 507 -8.01 -4.76 6.31
C PHE A 507 -7.73 -3.84 7.50
N GLU A 508 -8.46 -4.08 8.59
CA GLU A 508 -8.30 -3.34 9.84
C GLU A 508 -7.37 -4.05 10.83
N GLY A 509 -6.57 -3.24 11.53
CA GLY A 509 -5.70 -3.67 12.62
C GLY A 509 -6.47 -4.01 13.90
N PRO A 510 -5.77 -4.18 15.04
CA PRO A 510 -6.40 -4.46 16.34
C PRO A 510 -7.36 -3.35 16.79
N THR A 511 -7.05 -2.10 16.43
CA THR A 511 -7.93 -0.96 16.65
C THR A 511 -8.92 -0.83 15.50
N ALA A 512 -10.21 -0.99 15.81
CA ALA A 512 -11.29 -0.88 14.82
C ALA A 512 -11.24 0.45 14.05
N GLY A 513 -11.47 0.41 12.74
CA GLY A 513 -11.44 1.57 11.85
C GLY A 513 -10.05 2.10 11.51
N LYS A 514 -8.96 1.50 12.01
CA LYS A 514 -7.57 1.84 11.67
C LYS A 514 -6.99 0.81 10.69
N PRO A 515 -6.13 1.24 9.75
CA PRO A 515 -5.54 0.34 8.78
C PRO A 515 -4.62 -0.67 9.47
N TYR A 516 -4.46 -1.84 8.86
CA TYR A 516 -3.49 -2.82 9.30
C TYR A 516 -2.05 -2.27 9.24
N SER A 517 -1.15 -2.74 10.12
CA SER A 517 0.23 -2.23 10.16
C SER A 517 1.13 -2.91 9.12
N LEU A 518 2.01 -2.14 8.50
CA LEU A 518 3.06 -2.66 7.60
C LEU A 518 3.96 -3.68 8.30
N SER A 519 4.40 -3.39 9.53
CA SER A 519 5.28 -4.27 10.29
C SER A 519 4.63 -5.63 10.53
N SER A 520 3.34 -5.64 10.87
CA SER A 520 2.56 -6.86 11.07
C SER A 520 2.48 -7.68 9.78
N VAL A 521 2.19 -7.08 8.62
CA VAL A 521 2.18 -7.83 7.35
C VAL A 521 3.56 -8.38 6.99
N GLN A 522 4.63 -7.65 7.29
CA GLN A 522 5.99 -8.14 7.06
C GLN A 522 6.34 -9.35 7.92
N VAL A 523 5.94 -9.35 9.20
CA VAL A 523 6.09 -10.50 10.10
C VAL A 523 5.30 -11.69 9.58
N LEU A 524 4.02 -11.49 9.24
CA LEU A 524 3.18 -12.55 8.67
C LEU A 524 3.78 -13.13 7.39
N TYR A 525 4.31 -12.29 6.51
CA TYR A 525 4.93 -12.77 5.27
C TYR A 525 6.19 -13.59 5.53
N LYS A 526 7.01 -13.17 6.50
CA LYS A 526 8.19 -13.93 6.90
C LYS A 526 7.82 -15.29 7.47
N GLU A 527 6.83 -15.35 8.34
CA GLU A 527 6.29 -16.61 8.87
C GLU A 527 5.72 -17.50 7.75
N ALA A 528 5.07 -16.90 6.74
CA ALA A 528 4.58 -17.61 5.57
C ALA A 528 5.71 -18.29 4.80
N CYS A 529 6.80 -17.55 4.55
CA CYS A 529 7.95 -18.04 3.82
C CYS A 529 8.68 -19.14 4.58
N GLU A 530 8.82 -19.01 5.91
CA GLU A 530 9.43 -20.02 6.77
C GLU A 530 8.60 -21.32 6.74
N LYS A 531 7.27 -21.24 6.88
CA LYS A 531 6.37 -22.40 6.78
C LYS A 531 6.33 -23.04 5.39
N ALA A 532 6.49 -22.24 4.35
CA ALA A 532 6.51 -22.70 2.96
C ALA A 532 7.88 -23.27 2.54
N GLY A 533 8.91 -23.25 3.41
CA GLY A 533 10.25 -23.74 3.07
C GLY A 533 10.99 -22.87 2.05
N ILE A 534 10.67 -21.58 1.97
CA ILE A 534 11.25 -20.67 0.97
C ILE A 534 12.55 -20.07 1.51
N HIS A 535 13.67 -20.55 0.99
CA HIS A 535 15.02 -20.09 1.37
C HIS A 535 15.51 -18.87 0.57
N LYS A 536 14.82 -18.53 -0.53
CA LYS A 536 15.14 -17.36 -1.36
C LYS A 536 14.94 -16.08 -0.55
N ARG A 537 15.76 -15.06 -0.83
CA ARG A 537 15.56 -13.71 -0.25
C ARG A 537 14.35 -13.04 -0.89
N VAL A 538 13.19 -13.17 -0.25
CA VAL A 538 11.91 -12.66 -0.75
C VAL A 538 11.33 -11.61 0.19
N THR A 539 10.58 -10.68 -0.39
CA THR A 539 9.87 -9.62 0.33
C THR A 539 8.45 -9.51 -0.19
N LEU A 540 7.60 -8.69 0.44
CA LEU A 540 6.26 -8.40 -0.08
C LEU A 540 6.27 -7.85 -1.52
N HIS A 541 7.35 -7.19 -1.95
CA HIS A 541 7.49 -6.73 -3.34
C HIS A 541 7.73 -7.89 -4.31
N THR A 542 8.30 -9.00 -3.84
CA THR A 542 8.50 -10.22 -4.64
C THR A 542 7.16 -10.77 -5.13
N LEU A 543 6.10 -10.75 -4.32
CA LEU A 543 4.76 -11.17 -4.75
C LEU A 543 4.25 -10.34 -5.94
N ARG A 544 4.53 -9.03 -5.95
CA ARG A 544 4.19 -8.15 -7.07
C ARG A 544 5.00 -8.48 -8.32
N HIS A 545 6.29 -8.76 -8.15
CA HIS A 545 7.16 -9.17 -9.26
C HIS A 545 6.71 -10.51 -9.85
N SER A 546 6.34 -11.48 -9.01
CA SER A 546 5.75 -12.74 -9.44
C SER A 546 4.45 -12.55 -10.19
N PHE A 547 3.52 -11.72 -9.69
CA PHE A 547 2.29 -11.41 -10.41
C PHE A 547 2.56 -10.88 -11.83
N ALA A 548 3.48 -9.92 -11.96
CA ALA A 548 3.84 -9.35 -13.25
C ALA A 548 4.46 -10.39 -14.20
N THR A 549 5.40 -11.18 -13.68
CA THR A 549 6.12 -12.20 -14.45
C THR A 549 5.16 -13.32 -14.90
N HIS A 550 4.28 -13.79 -14.03
CA HIS A 550 3.30 -14.82 -14.37
C HIS A 550 2.25 -14.33 -15.39
N LEU A 551 1.84 -13.06 -15.33
CA LEU A 551 0.99 -12.48 -16.38
C LEU A 551 1.70 -12.46 -17.73
N LEU A 552 2.97 -12.07 -17.75
CA LEU A 552 3.79 -12.04 -18.95
C LEU A 552 3.99 -13.46 -19.52
N GLU A 553 4.29 -14.44 -18.67
CA GLU A 553 4.43 -15.85 -19.05
C GLU A 553 3.12 -16.44 -19.60
N ARG A 554 1.97 -15.94 -19.15
CA ARG A 554 0.65 -16.30 -19.70
C ARG A 554 0.31 -15.56 -21.00
N GLY A 555 1.22 -14.71 -21.52
CA GLY A 555 1.06 -13.99 -22.78
C GLY A 555 0.34 -12.64 -22.65
N THR A 556 0.21 -12.11 -21.43
CA THR A 556 -0.36 -10.77 -21.23
C THR A 556 0.62 -9.73 -21.76
N ASP A 557 0.12 -8.82 -22.60
CA ASP A 557 0.95 -7.77 -23.17
C ASP A 557 1.51 -6.80 -22.10
N LEU A 558 2.74 -6.35 -22.32
CA LEU A 558 3.53 -5.56 -21.38
C LEU A 558 2.86 -4.22 -21.04
N ARG A 559 2.14 -3.61 -22.00
CA ARG A 559 1.42 -2.35 -21.80
C ARG A 559 0.28 -2.53 -20.80
N TYR A 560 -0.45 -3.65 -20.86
CA TYR A 560 -1.49 -3.95 -19.88
C TYR A 560 -0.91 -4.19 -18.49
N ILE A 561 0.18 -4.97 -18.38
CA ILE A 561 0.88 -5.20 -17.11
C ILE A 561 1.34 -3.86 -16.51
N GLN A 562 1.89 -2.95 -17.33
CA GLN A 562 2.29 -1.61 -16.90
C GLN A 562 1.12 -0.81 -16.30
N VAL A 563 -0.07 -0.86 -16.93
CA VAL A 563 -1.28 -0.17 -16.44
C VAL A 563 -1.72 -0.75 -15.10
N LEU A 564 -1.83 -2.08 -15.00
CA LEU A 564 -2.24 -2.78 -13.78
C LEU A 564 -1.32 -2.47 -12.60
N LEU A 565 -0.01 -2.43 -12.84
CA LEU A 565 0.99 -2.09 -11.84
C LEU A 565 1.16 -0.57 -11.62
N GLY A 566 0.49 0.29 -12.40
CA GLY A 566 0.62 1.73 -12.27
C GLY A 566 2.06 2.22 -12.44
N HIS A 567 2.77 1.66 -13.41
CA HIS A 567 4.14 2.03 -13.72
C HIS A 567 4.14 3.27 -14.63
N ASN A 568 4.81 4.34 -14.18
CA ASN A 568 4.91 5.57 -14.97
C ASN A 568 5.84 5.44 -16.18
N SER A 569 6.70 4.42 -16.23
CA SER A 569 7.69 4.21 -17.29
C SER A 569 7.68 2.76 -17.76
N PRO A 570 7.67 2.49 -19.08
CA PRO A 570 7.82 1.14 -19.65
C PRO A 570 9.07 0.42 -19.15
N LYS A 571 10.20 1.14 -19.05
CA LYS A 571 11.47 0.63 -18.45
C LYS A 571 11.32 -0.08 -17.10
N THR A 572 10.35 0.30 -16.27
CA THR A 572 10.11 -0.38 -14.97
C THR A 572 9.34 -1.69 -15.09
N THR A 573 8.67 -1.91 -16.21
CA THR A 573 7.95 -3.14 -16.54
C THR A 573 8.81 -4.07 -17.40
N GLU A 574 9.68 -3.52 -18.25
CA GLU A 574 10.68 -4.27 -19.04
C GLU A 574 11.60 -5.14 -18.17
N ILE A 575 11.83 -4.76 -16.91
CA ILE A 575 12.60 -5.60 -15.98
C ILE A 575 12.02 -7.04 -15.88
N TYR A 576 10.73 -7.26 -16.14
CA TYR A 576 10.12 -8.59 -16.14
C TYR A 576 10.38 -9.41 -17.41
N THR A 577 10.71 -8.78 -18.54
CA THR A 577 10.98 -9.48 -19.80
C THR A 577 12.30 -10.25 -19.74
N HIS A 578 13.25 -9.80 -18.92
CA HIS A 578 14.52 -10.50 -18.70
C HIS A 578 14.39 -11.76 -17.83
N ILE A 579 13.26 -11.95 -17.15
CA ILE A 579 13.05 -13.04 -16.20
C ILE A 579 12.23 -14.18 -16.81
N THR A 580 11.40 -13.88 -17.81
CA THR A 580 10.46 -14.88 -18.33
C THR A 580 11.20 -16.05 -18.97
N THR A 581 10.86 -17.25 -18.50
CA THR A 581 11.40 -18.50 -19.04
C THR A 581 10.81 -18.83 -20.41
N LYS A 582 9.66 -18.26 -20.79
CA LYS A 582 8.93 -18.65 -22.01
C LYS A 582 9.66 -18.22 -23.29
N ALA A 583 10.38 -17.10 -23.27
CA ALA A 583 11.27 -16.70 -24.36
C ALA A 583 12.51 -17.62 -24.44
N MET A 584 12.96 -18.15 -23.31
CA MET A 584 14.13 -19.05 -23.20
C MET A 584 13.78 -20.52 -23.44
N ALA A 585 12.53 -20.95 -23.24
CA ALA A 585 12.10 -22.34 -23.41
C ALA A 585 12.17 -22.83 -24.86
N GLY A 586 12.14 -21.91 -25.84
CA GLY A 586 12.42 -22.21 -27.24
C GLY A 586 13.91 -22.21 -27.59
N VAL A 587 14.76 -21.70 -26.72
CA VAL A 587 16.23 -21.64 -26.90
C VAL A 587 16.84 -22.85 -26.21
N LYS A 588 17.05 -23.93 -26.96
CA LYS A 588 17.79 -25.08 -26.46
C LYS A 588 19.27 -24.73 -26.34
N SER A 589 19.92 -25.23 -25.28
CA SER A 589 21.37 -25.12 -25.15
C SER A 589 22.04 -25.78 -26.36
N PRO A 590 23.11 -25.20 -26.93
CA PRO A 590 23.91 -25.85 -27.97
C PRO A 590 24.32 -27.29 -27.62
N LEU A 591 24.53 -27.56 -26.32
CA LEU A 591 24.85 -28.90 -25.80
C LEU A 591 23.77 -29.94 -26.11
N GLU A 592 22.50 -29.55 -26.14
CA GLU A 592 21.38 -30.45 -26.48
C GLU A 592 21.45 -30.95 -27.93
N TYR A 593 22.25 -30.31 -28.78
CA TYR A 593 22.48 -30.70 -30.17
C TYR A 593 23.80 -31.44 -30.36
N LEU A 594 24.62 -31.56 -29.32
CA LEU A 594 25.88 -32.28 -29.35
C LEU A 594 25.65 -33.70 -28.81
N GLN A 595 26.18 -34.71 -29.51
CA GLN A 595 26.28 -36.07 -28.97
C GLN A 595 27.52 -36.14 -28.08
N VAL A 596 27.41 -35.62 -26.85
CA VAL A 596 28.47 -35.71 -25.82
C VAL A 596 28.26 -36.92 -24.95
#